data_AF-A0A2K8UFK7-F1
#
_entry.id   AF-A0A2K8UFK7-F1
#
_cell.length_a   1.000
_cell.length_b   1.000
_cell.length_c   1.000
_cell.angle_alpha   90.00
_cell.angle_beta   90.00
_cell.angle_gamma   90.00
#
_symmetry.space_group_name_H-M   'P 1'
#
loop_
_entity.id
_entity.type
_entity.pdbx_description
1 polymer ?
#
loop_
_entity_poly.entity_id
_entity_poly.type
_entity_poly.pdbx_seq_one_letter_code
_entity_poly.pdbx_strand_id
1 'polypeptide(L)'
;MSYTVDDFKFDTLRLMLTDPWLTPEEQATLRAGLLQKLPPEERLHGLDPAEVLKRYAPEDRLRGLPPEEILRAMDPEQIKAWLQRTGH
;
A
#
# COMPACT_ATOMS: atom_id res chain seq x y z
N MET A 1 -5.48 32.17 -0.16
CA MET A 1 -4.58 31.34 -0.99
C MET A 1 -4.90 31.62 -2.44
N SER A 2 -3.90 31.92 -3.28
CA SER A 2 -4.12 32.13 -4.72
C SER A 2 -4.18 30.79 -5.42
N TYR A 3 -5.23 30.56 -6.21
CA TYR A 3 -5.37 29.36 -7.04
C TYR A 3 -4.19 29.25 -8.02
N THR A 4 -3.47 28.14 -7.95
CA THR A 4 -2.27 27.90 -8.75
C THR A 4 -2.58 27.11 -10.01
N VAL A 5 -1.62 27.07 -10.95
CA VAL A 5 -1.71 26.22 -12.14
C VAL A 5 -1.76 24.74 -11.75
N ASP A 6 -1.12 24.36 -10.64
CA ASP A 6 -1.15 22.98 -10.17
C ASP A 6 -2.51 22.62 -9.57
N ASP A 7 -3.16 23.52 -8.84
CA ASP A 7 -4.55 23.35 -8.39
C ASP A 7 -5.49 23.09 -9.58
N PHE A 8 -5.34 23.87 -10.67
CA PHE A 8 -6.09 23.65 -11.91
C PHE A 8 -5.88 22.28 -12.53
N LYS A 9 -4.62 21.82 -12.61
CA LYS A 9 -4.31 20.49 -13.14
C LYS A 9 -4.94 19.41 -12.29
N PHE A 10 -4.83 19.50 -10.96
CA PHE A 10 -5.40 18.53 -10.04
C PHE A 10 -6.94 18.50 -10.11
N ASP A 11 -7.59 19.65 -10.15
CA ASP A 11 -9.04 19.74 -10.29
C ASP A 11 -9.52 19.13 -11.61
N THR A 12 -8.79 19.39 -12.71
CA THR A 12 -9.11 18.82 -14.03
C THR A 12 -8.97 17.29 -14.02
N LEU A 13 -7.88 16.76 -13.45
CA LEU A 13 -7.68 15.31 -13.31
C LEU A 13 -8.76 14.68 -12.42
N ARG A 14 -9.13 15.36 -11.34
CA ARG A 14 -10.21 14.91 -10.45
C ARG A 14 -11.53 14.82 -11.19
N LEU A 15 -11.89 15.86 -11.95
CA LEU A 15 -13.10 15.88 -12.78
C LEU A 15 -13.12 14.72 -13.78
N MET A 16 -12.01 14.46 -14.48
CA MET A 16 -11.91 13.34 -15.42
C MET A 16 -12.07 11.97 -14.74
N LEU A 17 -11.54 11.82 -13.52
CA LEU A 17 -11.63 10.57 -12.75
C LEU A 17 -12.98 10.37 -12.05
N THR A 18 -13.76 11.43 -11.85
CA THR A 18 -15.09 11.38 -11.21
C THR A 18 -16.18 11.85 -12.17
N ASP A 19 -15.96 11.70 -13.47
CA ASP A 19 -16.90 12.14 -14.49
C ASP A 19 -18.24 11.40 -14.29
N PRO A 20 -19.35 12.14 -14.09
CA PRO A 20 -20.68 11.56 -13.86
C PRO A 20 -21.18 10.66 -14.99
N TRP A 21 -20.62 10.79 -16.20
CA TRP A 21 -21.00 9.99 -17.36
C TRP A 21 -20.28 8.64 -17.42
N LEU A 22 -19.24 8.41 -16.62
CA LEU A 22 -18.59 7.10 -16.50
C LEU A 22 -19.25 6.26 -15.41
N THR A 23 -19.50 4.99 -15.73
CA THR A 23 -19.90 3.99 -14.75
C THR A 23 -18.79 3.75 -13.72
N PRO A 24 -19.12 3.27 -12.50
CA PRO A 24 -18.10 2.94 -11.50
C PRO A 24 -17.03 1.96 -12.01
N GLU A 25 -17.41 1.02 -12.88
CA GLU A 25 -16.49 0.05 -13.47
C GLU A 25 -15.51 0.70 -14.46
N GLU A 26 -15.98 1.61 -15.31
CA GLU A 26 -15.11 2.34 -16.24
C GLU A 26 -14.17 3.29 -15.47
N GLN A 27 -14.65 3.94 -14.40
CA GLN A 27 -13.80 4.73 -13.52
C GLN A 27 -12.71 3.88 -12.85
N ALA A 28 -13.06 2.68 -12.38
CA ALA A 28 -12.09 1.76 -11.80
C ALA A 28 -11.05 1.30 -12.84
N THR A 29 -11.49 1.03 -14.06
CA THR A 29 -10.63 0.65 -15.19
C THR A 29 -9.65 1.77 -15.55
N LEU A 30 -10.12 3.02 -15.62
CA LEU A 30 -9.29 4.18 -15.87
C LEU A 30 -8.23 4.37 -14.78
N ARG A 31 -8.63 4.30 -13.50
CA ARG A 31 -7.70 4.39 -12.36
C ARG A 31 -6.66 3.27 -12.39
N ALA A 32 -7.09 2.04 -12.65
CA ALA A 32 -6.20 0.89 -12.78
C ALA A 32 -5.20 1.08 -13.93
N GLY A 33 -5.65 1.57 -15.09
CA GLY A 33 -4.80 1.85 -16.24
C GLY A 33 -3.75 2.95 -15.96
N LEU A 34 -4.10 3.99 -15.18
CA LEU A 34 -3.15 5.00 -14.74
C LEU A 34 -2.12 4.41 -13.77
N LEU A 35 -2.57 3.64 -12.77
CA LEU A 35 -1.67 3.00 -11.81
C LEU A 35 -0.71 2.02 -12.49
N GLN A 36 -1.15 1.28 -13.51
CA GLN A 36 -0.29 0.34 -14.25
C GLN A 36 0.92 1.01 -14.91
N LYS A 37 0.84 2.31 -15.24
CA LYS A 37 1.97 3.06 -15.83
C LYS A 37 3.02 3.48 -14.80
N LEU A 38 2.69 3.44 -13.50
CA LEU A 38 3.61 3.77 -12.42
C LEU A 38 4.31 2.50 -11.92
N PRO A 39 5.60 2.55 -11.56
CA PRO A 39 6.23 1.47 -10.82
C PRO A 39 5.59 1.30 -9.42
N PRO A 40 5.61 0.09 -8.83
CA PRO A 40 4.98 -0.17 -7.53
C PRO A 40 5.38 0.81 -6.42
N GLU A 41 6.65 1.21 -6.38
CA GLU A 41 7.21 2.12 -5.38
C GLU A 41 6.56 3.50 -5.45
N GLU A 42 6.32 4.03 -6.66
CA GLU A 42 5.65 5.31 -6.86
C GLU A 42 4.16 5.23 -6.51
N ARG A 43 3.51 4.08 -6.73
CA ARG A 43 2.09 3.89 -6.34
C ARG A 43 1.90 3.96 -4.83
N LEU A 44 2.91 3.52 -4.07
CA LEU A 44 2.88 3.50 -2.60
C LEU A 44 3.47 4.78 -1.98
N HIS A 45 4.06 5.67 -2.79
CA HIS A 45 4.69 6.88 -2.31
C HIS A 45 3.69 7.79 -1.58
N GLY A 46 4.04 8.18 -0.35
CA GLY A 46 3.20 9.01 0.52
C GLY A 46 2.11 8.26 1.29
N LEU A 47 2.00 6.93 1.14
CA LEU A 47 1.16 6.10 2.00
C LEU A 47 1.94 5.66 3.24
N ASP A 48 1.22 5.57 4.37
CA ASP A 48 1.78 4.97 5.57
C ASP A 48 1.97 3.45 5.38
N PRO A 49 3.17 2.89 5.61
CA PRO A 49 3.42 1.46 5.41
C PRO A 49 2.53 0.56 6.27
N ALA A 50 2.16 0.96 7.50
CA ALA A 50 1.33 0.15 8.36
C ALA A 50 -0.11 0.06 7.84
N GLU A 51 -0.66 1.16 7.31
CA GLU A 51 -1.98 1.17 6.66
C GLU A 51 -2.02 0.31 5.39
N VAL A 52 -0.93 0.29 4.61
CA VAL A 52 -0.81 -0.61 3.45
C VAL A 52 -0.78 -2.07 3.89
N LEU A 53 0.10 -2.41 4.85
CA LEU A 53 0.26 -3.79 5.33
C LEU A 53 -1.00 -4.33 6.01
N LYS A 54 -1.82 -3.50 6.65
CA LYS A 54 -3.10 -3.91 7.27
C LYS A 54 -4.06 -4.60 6.29
N ARG A 55 -3.97 -4.30 4.98
CA ARG A 55 -4.81 -4.93 3.95
C ARG A 55 -4.43 -6.37 3.63
N TYR A 56 -3.23 -6.81 4.03
CA TYR A 56 -2.72 -8.15 3.80
C TYR A 56 -2.85 -9.01 5.05
N ALA A 57 -3.08 -10.32 4.86
CA ALA A 57 -3.00 -11.29 5.94
C ALA A 57 -1.56 -11.34 6.52
N PRO A 58 -1.37 -11.64 7.81
CA PRO A 58 -0.04 -11.68 8.43
C PRO A 58 0.98 -12.55 7.68
N GLU A 59 0.54 -13.68 7.14
CA GLU A 59 1.38 -14.63 6.40
C GLU A 59 1.89 -14.03 5.08
N ASP A 60 1.02 -13.28 4.37
CA ASP A 60 1.38 -12.63 3.11
C ASP A 60 2.35 -11.45 3.33
N ARG A 61 2.31 -10.79 4.49
CA ARG A 61 3.24 -9.70 4.82
C ARG A 61 4.68 -10.19 4.98
N LEU A 62 4.86 -11.42 5.44
CA LEU A 62 6.17 -12.03 5.65
C LEU A 62 6.67 -12.79 4.42
N ARG A 63 5.81 -12.96 3.40
CA ARG A 63 6.13 -13.73 2.21
C ARG A 63 7.26 -13.07 1.42
N GLY A 64 8.32 -13.84 1.15
CA GLY A 64 9.49 -13.36 0.41
C GLY A 64 10.59 -12.74 1.28
N LEU A 65 10.35 -12.55 2.59
CA LEU A 65 11.42 -12.23 3.53
C LEU A 65 12.15 -13.51 3.97
N PRO A 66 13.50 -13.47 4.09
CA PRO A 66 14.24 -14.60 4.66
C PRO A 66 13.92 -14.73 6.16
N PRO A 67 13.84 -15.97 6.70
CA PRO A 67 13.50 -16.20 8.12
C PRO A 67 14.41 -15.45 9.09
N GLU A 68 15.69 -15.29 8.76
CA GLU A 68 16.67 -14.60 9.59
C GLU A 68 16.35 -13.10 9.77
N GLU A 69 15.84 -12.44 8.73
CA GLU A 69 15.45 -11.02 8.80
C GLU A 69 14.21 -10.83 9.67
N ILE A 70 13.25 -11.76 9.58
CA ILE A 70 12.05 -11.75 10.41
C ILE A 70 12.45 -11.89 11.89
N LEU A 71 13.29 -12.87 12.22
CA LEU A 71 13.74 -13.11 13.59
C LEU A 71 14.56 -11.94 14.14
N ARG A 72 15.39 -11.30 13.30
CA ARG A 72 16.20 -10.14 13.71
C ARG A 72 15.34 -8.93 14.10
N ALA A 73 14.14 -8.80 13.53
CA ALA A 73 13.22 -7.72 13.84
C ALA A 73 12.37 -7.98 15.11
N MET A 74 12.41 -9.20 15.66
CA MET A 74 11.64 -9.58 16.85
C MET A 74 12.47 -9.46 18.12
N ASP A 75 11.78 -9.28 19.26
CA ASP A 75 12.41 -9.30 20.57
C ASP A 75 12.94 -10.71 20.90
N PRO A 76 14.24 -10.88 21.20
CA PRO A 76 14.83 -12.16 21.58
C PRO A 76 14.14 -12.82 22.79
N GLU A 77 13.61 -12.06 23.74
CA GLU A 77 12.91 -12.62 24.90
C GLU A 77 11.58 -13.26 24.50
N GLN A 78 10.86 -12.63 23.57
CA GLN A 78 9.60 -13.15 23.05
C GLN A 78 9.79 -14.45 22.27
N ILE A 79 10.88 -14.54 21.50
CA ILE A 79 11.26 -15.78 20.79
C ILE A 79 11.56 -16.90 21.79
N LYS A 80 12.36 -16.64 22.83
CA LYS A 80 12.68 -17.64 23.86
C LYS A 80 11.44 -18.15 24.58
N ALA A 81 10.55 -17.24 24.98
CA ALA A 81 9.29 -17.59 25.63
C ALA A 81 8.40 -18.46 24.73
N TRP A 82 8.37 -18.16 23.42
CA TRP A 82 7.65 -18.96 22.44
C TRP A 82 8.25 -20.37 22.29
N LEU A 83 9.58 -20.48 22.15
CA LEU A 83 10.28 -21.77 22.03
C LEU A 83 10.04 -22.67 23.26
N GLN A 84 10.15 -22.10 24.46
CA GLN A 84 9.83 -22.79 25.72
C GLN A 84 8.40 -23.30 25.77
N ARG A 85 7.44 -22.54 25.22
CA ARG A 85 6.03 -22.95 25.13
C ARG A 85 5.80 -24.06 24.11
N THR A 86 6.53 -24.08 23.00
CA THR A 86 6.37 -25.07 21.92
C THR A 86 7.22 -26.33 22.09
N GLY A 87 8.10 -26.39 23.10
CA GLY A 87 8.90 -27.58 23.40
C GLY A 87 10.04 -27.83 22.42
N HIS A 88 10.55 -26.75 21.78
CA HIS A 88 11.74 -26.76 20.93
C HIS A 88 12.97 -26.29 21.69
#